data_AF-A0A9J6GH88-F1
#
_entry.id   AF-A0A9J6GH88-F1
#
_cell.length_a   1.000
_cell.length_b   1.000
_cell.length_c   1.000
_cell.angle_alpha   90.00
_cell.angle_beta   90.00
_cell.angle_gamma   90.00
#
_symmetry.space_group_name_H-M   'P 1'
#
loop_
_entity.id
_entity.type
_entity.pdbx_description
1 polymer ?
#
loop_
_entity_poly.entity_id
_entity_poly.type
_entity_poly.pdbx_seq_one_letter_code
_entity_poly.pdbx_strand_id
1 'polypeptide(L)'
;MGNIPAGMVDAMDESVGVLVEALEAADMLPDTVLVFSSDNGGAPSVRRSTSQGFNWPLRGIKGAIWEGGVRSTAFIWSPRLSSTRRVSQQLMHISDWLPTLYSAAGESADCHQGVIGEVGFLPRAG
;
A
#
# COMPACT_ATOMS: atom_id res chain seq x y z
N MET A 1 27.31 -15.35 2.21
CA MET A 1 26.19 -15.29 1.25
C MET A 1 25.33 -14.09 1.63
N GLY A 2 25.10 -13.14 0.73
CA GLY A 2 24.27 -11.95 0.99
C GLY A 2 22.80 -12.33 1.13
N ASN A 3 22.05 -11.59 1.94
CA ASN A 3 20.63 -11.84 2.16
C ASN A 3 19.82 -11.29 0.97
N ILE A 4 19.67 -12.09 -0.09
CA ILE A 4 19.06 -11.68 -1.38
C ILE A 4 17.73 -10.92 -1.21
N PRO A 5 16.77 -11.37 -0.38
CA PRO A 5 15.51 -10.65 -0.17
C PRO A 5 15.66 -9.29 0.48
N ALA A 6 16.63 -9.11 1.39
CA ALA A 6 16.91 -7.80 1.96
C ALA A 6 17.45 -6.85 0.88
N GLY A 7 18.35 -7.32 0.01
CA GLY A 7 18.83 -6.54 -1.13
C GLY A 7 17.74 -6.18 -2.14
N MET A 8 16.73 -7.04 -2.34
CA MET A 8 15.57 -6.73 -3.18
C MET A 8 14.68 -5.63 -2.56
N VAL A 9 14.49 -5.67 -1.25
CA VAL A 9 13.73 -4.63 -0.52
C VAL A 9 14.49 -3.31 -0.54
N ASP A 10 15.80 -3.34 -0.35
CA ASP A 10 16.69 -2.17 -0.42
C ASP A 10 16.67 -1.51 -1.80
N ALA A 11 16.82 -2.29 -2.87
CA ALA A 11 16.73 -1.78 -4.24
C ALA A 11 15.33 -1.23 -4.60
N MET A 12 14.27 -1.80 -4.03
CA MET A 12 12.91 -1.28 -4.18
C MET A 12 12.75 0.07 -3.47
N ASP A 13 13.27 0.19 -2.24
CA ASP A 13 13.26 1.44 -1.48
C ASP A 13 14.04 2.55 -2.20
N GLU A 14 15.24 2.24 -2.71
CA GLU A 14 16.03 3.14 -3.55
C GLU A 14 15.26 3.57 -4.80
N SER A 15 14.58 2.63 -5.48
CA SER A 15 13.77 2.93 -6.66
C SER A 15 12.58 3.86 -6.35
N VAL A 16 11.97 3.72 -5.16
CA VAL A 16 10.93 4.66 -4.70
C VAL A 16 11.54 6.04 -4.44
N GLY A 17 12.73 6.11 -3.84
CA GLY A 17 13.46 7.37 -3.66
C GLY A 17 13.70 8.09 -4.99
N VAL A 18 14.24 7.39 -5.99
CA VAL A 18 14.46 7.93 -7.34
C VAL A 18 13.16 8.43 -7.98
N LEU A 19 12.05 7.70 -7.80
CA LEU A 19 10.74 8.12 -8.31
C LEU A 19 10.24 9.41 -7.63
N VAL A 20 10.41 9.53 -6.31
CA VAL A 20 10.03 10.73 -5.56
C VAL A 20 10.89 11.93 -5.98
N GLU A 21 12.20 11.76 -6.13
CA GLU A 21 13.11 12.80 -6.62
C GLU A 21 12.74 13.27 -8.03
N ALA A 22 12.39 12.34 -8.93
CA ALA A 22 11.97 12.67 -10.29
C ALA A 22 10.64 13.45 -10.30
N LEU A 23 9.68 13.07 -9.45
CA LEU A 23 8.41 13.80 -9.30
C LEU A 23 8.63 15.21 -8.72
N GLU A 24 9.58 15.37 -7.79
CA GLU A 24 9.95 16.68 -7.24
C GLU A 24 10.61 17.55 -8.31
N ALA A 25 11.59 17.02 -9.04
CA ALA A 25 12.29 17.74 -10.12
C ALA A 25 11.37 18.15 -11.28
N ALA A 26 10.23 17.46 -11.45
CA ALA A 26 9.21 17.77 -12.43
C ALA A 26 8.09 18.70 -11.90
N ASP A 27 8.19 19.21 -10.67
CA ASP A 27 7.14 20.00 -9.99
C ASP A 27 5.78 19.27 -9.87
N MET A 28 5.77 17.94 -9.96
CA MET A 28 4.55 17.10 -9.92
C MET A 28 4.24 16.60 -8.50
N LEU A 29 5.25 16.52 -7.64
CA LEU A 29 5.11 15.99 -6.28
C LEU A 29 4.04 16.69 -5.43
N PRO A 30 3.84 18.03 -5.49
CA PRO A 30 2.79 18.72 -4.72
C PRO A 30 1.36 18.24 -5.00
N ASP A 31 1.10 17.74 -6.20
CA ASP A 31 -0.22 17.24 -6.64
C ASP A 31 -0.23 15.72 -6.87
N THR A 32 0.65 15.00 -6.17
CA THR A 32 0.75 13.54 -6.27
C THR A 32 0.16 12.87 -5.03
N VAL A 33 -0.55 11.76 -5.25
CA VAL A 33 -0.90 10.78 -4.21
C VAL A 33 -0.06 9.52 -4.43
N LEU A 34 0.77 9.17 -3.46
CA LEU A 34 1.58 7.97 -3.46
C LEU A 34 0.95 6.92 -2.54
N VAL A 35 0.65 5.75 -3.10
CA VAL A 35 0.18 4.58 -2.36
C VAL A 35 1.22 3.48 -2.48
N PHE A 36 1.63 2.95 -1.34
CA PHE A 36 2.44 1.75 -1.26
C PHE A 36 1.62 0.65 -0.58
N SER A 37 1.60 -0.55 -1.15
CA SER A 37 0.89 -1.70 -0.57
C SER A 37 1.53 -3.01 -1.05
N SER A 38 1.49 -4.05 -0.20
CA SER A 38 1.75 -5.43 -0.63
C SER A 38 0.46 -6.12 -1.08
N ASP A 39 0.53 -7.02 -2.05
CA ASP A 39 -0.61 -7.76 -2.63
C ASP A 39 -1.05 -8.95 -1.76
N ASN A 40 -0.13 -9.52 -0.98
CA ASN A 40 -0.36 -10.58 0.00
C ASN A 40 0.72 -10.55 1.09
N GLY A 41 0.50 -11.38 2.11
CA GLY A 41 1.53 -11.66 3.10
C GLY A 41 2.74 -12.38 2.48
N GLY A 42 3.90 -12.23 3.11
CA GLY A 42 5.14 -12.83 2.65
C GLY A 42 5.07 -14.35 2.54
N ALA A 43 5.88 -14.90 1.64
CA ALA A 43 6.18 -16.32 1.59
C ALA A 43 7.55 -16.53 2.23
N PRO A 44 7.63 -17.00 3.49
CA PRO A 44 8.86 -17.60 4.02
C PRO A 44 9.26 -18.73 3.07
N SER A 45 10.56 -19.05 2.96
CA SER A 45 11.06 -20.03 1.99
C SER A 45 10.33 -21.38 2.07
N VAL A 46 9.31 -21.57 1.23
CA VAL A 46 8.61 -22.84 1.02
C VAL A 46 8.81 -23.26 -0.43
N ARG A 47 9.32 -24.48 -0.63
CA ARG A 47 9.40 -25.20 -1.92
C ARG A 47 9.96 -24.39 -3.10
N ARG A 48 11.29 -24.33 -3.22
CA ARG A 48 12.05 -23.75 -4.36
C ARG A 48 11.91 -22.23 -4.57
N SER A 49 11.19 -21.53 -3.70
CA SER A 49 11.16 -20.07 -3.68
C SER A 49 12.39 -19.51 -2.94
N THR A 50 13.10 -18.56 -3.54
CA THR A 50 14.14 -17.75 -2.87
C THR A 50 13.54 -16.64 -1.99
N SER A 51 12.21 -16.52 -1.95
CA SER A 51 11.53 -15.53 -1.12
C SER A 51 11.69 -15.89 0.36
N GLN A 52 12.10 -14.91 1.17
CA GLN A 52 12.25 -15.03 2.62
C GLN A 52 11.44 -13.94 3.33
N GLY A 53 10.20 -13.72 2.85
CA GLY A 53 9.29 -12.78 3.49
C GLY A 53 8.97 -13.20 4.92
N PHE A 54 8.81 -12.22 5.82
CA PHE A 54 8.58 -12.46 7.25
C PHE A 54 7.28 -11.77 7.70
N ASN A 55 6.35 -12.55 8.26
CA ASN A 55 5.01 -12.08 8.62
C ASN A 55 4.81 -11.92 10.13
N TRP A 56 5.87 -12.04 10.94
CA TRP A 56 5.75 -11.95 12.39
C TRP A 56 5.10 -10.63 12.83
N PRO A 57 4.19 -10.63 13.83
CA PRO A 57 3.77 -11.76 14.68
C PRO A 57 2.56 -12.56 14.14
N LEU A 58 2.22 -12.38 12.87
CA LEU A 58 0.98 -12.89 12.29
C LEU A 58 1.11 -14.37 11.90
N ARG A 59 0.04 -15.13 12.13
CA ARG A 59 -0.06 -16.54 11.73
C ARG A 59 -0.28 -16.63 10.23
N GLY A 60 0.45 -17.50 9.54
CA GLY A 60 0.23 -17.81 8.12
C GLY A 60 1.19 -17.13 7.15
N ILE A 61 1.03 -17.47 5.87
CA ILE A 61 1.91 -17.06 4.77
C ILE A 61 1.06 -16.83 3.52
N LYS A 62 1.67 -16.32 2.43
CA LYS A 62 1.04 -16.24 1.11
C LYS A 62 0.18 -17.45 0.78
N GLY A 63 -1.08 -17.21 0.41
CA GLY A 63 -2.06 -18.24 0.06
C GLY A 63 -2.83 -18.84 1.24
N ALA A 64 -2.48 -18.49 2.49
CA ALA A 64 -3.27 -18.84 3.67
C ALA A 64 -4.32 -17.77 3.97
N ILE A 65 -5.46 -18.18 4.54
CA ILE A 65 -6.53 -17.29 5.03
C ILE A 65 -6.27 -16.69 6.42
N TRP A 66 -5.13 -17.01 7.02
CA TRP A 66 -4.71 -16.45 8.31
C TRP A 66 -4.10 -15.06 8.10
N GLU A 67 -4.06 -14.22 9.14
CA GLU A 67 -3.56 -12.84 9.10
C GLU A 67 -2.24 -12.68 8.31
N GLY A 68 -1.25 -13.55 8.50
CA GLY A 68 0.03 -13.49 7.80
C GLY A 68 -0.03 -13.83 6.31
N GLY A 69 -1.18 -14.24 5.78
CA GLY A 69 -1.41 -14.40 4.34
C GLY A 69 -2.22 -13.27 3.70
N VAL A 70 -3.10 -12.60 4.47
CA VAL A 70 -4.06 -11.60 3.97
C VAL A 70 -3.81 -10.17 4.46
N ARG A 71 -3.14 -10.00 5.61
CA ARG A 71 -2.79 -8.69 6.16
C ARG A 71 -1.42 -8.26 5.61
N SER A 72 -1.43 -7.14 4.91
CA SER A 72 -0.28 -6.57 4.21
C SER A 72 0.15 -5.24 4.84
N THR A 73 1.38 -4.81 4.50
CA THR A 73 1.84 -3.44 4.76
C THR A 73 1.25 -2.50 3.71
N ALA A 74 0.76 -1.34 4.14
CA ALA A 74 0.37 -0.27 3.24
C ALA A 74 0.56 1.11 3.90
N PHE A 75 0.84 2.13 3.08
CA PHE A 75 0.78 3.52 3.49
C PHE A 75 0.32 4.40 2.32
N ILE A 76 -0.18 5.58 2.66
CA ILE A 76 -0.53 6.63 1.70
C ILE A 76 0.20 7.92 2.10
N TRP A 77 0.72 8.63 1.10
CA TRP A 77 1.39 9.91 1.27
C TRP A 77 0.91 10.88 0.19
N SER A 78 0.66 12.12 0.60
CA SER A 78 0.48 13.26 -0.30
C SER A 78 0.59 14.56 0.50
N PRO A 79 1.14 15.64 -0.07
CA PRO A 79 1.09 16.98 0.53
C PRO A 79 -0.35 17.49 0.72
N ARG A 80 -1.32 16.92 0.00
CA ARG A 80 -2.75 17.29 0.03
C ARG A 80 -3.54 16.62 1.14
N LEU A 81 -2.95 15.65 1.87
CA LEU A 81 -3.61 15.03 3.01
C LEU A 81 -3.60 15.99 4.21
N SER A 82 -4.78 16.27 4.77
CA SER A 82 -4.90 17.16 5.94
C SER A 82 -4.39 16.52 7.25
N SER A 83 -4.40 15.19 7.35
CA SER A 83 -3.90 14.45 8.51
C SER A 83 -2.74 13.55 8.09
N THR A 84 -1.53 14.03 8.32
CA THR A 84 -0.28 13.31 8.05
C THR A 84 0.33 12.74 9.33
N ARG A 85 1.31 11.85 9.17
CA ARG A 85 2.08 11.25 10.30
C ARG A 85 1.20 10.56 11.35
N ARG A 86 0.14 9.87 10.90
CA ARG A 86 -0.75 9.08 11.76
C ARG A 86 -0.76 7.60 11.35
N VAL A 87 -1.08 6.75 12.33
CA VAL A 87 -1.44 5.35 12.09
C VAL A 87 -2.96 5.23 12.13
N SER A 88 -3.56 4.68 11.07
CA SER A 88 -4.97 4.30 11.10
C SER A 88 -5.11 2.89 11.66
N GLN A 89 -6.04 2.69 12.60
CA GLN A 89 -6.40 1.37 13.11
C GLN A 89 -7.69 0.82 12.47
N GLN A 90 -8.26 1.54 11.50
CA GLN A 90 -9.44 1.09 10.77
C GLN A 90 -9.10 -0.11 9.88
N LEU A 91 -10.09 -0.99 9.68
CA LEU A 91 -9.99 -2.07 8.70
C LEU A 91 -10.10 -1.49 7.30
N MET A 92 -9.25 -1.99 6.41
CA MET A 92 -9.19 -1.63 5.00
C MET A 92 -9.03 -2.90 4.18
N HIS A 93 -9.72 -2.98 3.05
CA HIS A 93 -9.53 -3.99 2.03
C HIS A 93 -8.89 -3.40 0.78
N ILE A 94 -8.18 -4.21 -0.02
CA ILE A 94 -7.52 -3.74 -1.25
C ILE A 94 -8.49 -3.09 -2.25
N SER A 95 -9.76 -3.52 -2.24
CA SER A 95 -10.81 -2.96 -3.08
C SER A 95 -11.18 -1.52 -2.72
N ASP A 96 -10.87 -1.07 -1.50
CA ASP A 96 -11.18 0.29 -1.04
C ASP A 96 -10.31 1.34 -1.75
N TRP A 97 -9.16 0.93 -2.30
CA TRP A 97 -8.30 1.85 -3.05
C TRP A 97 -9.00 2.43 -4.27
N LEU A 98 -9.76 1.64 -5.01
CA LEU A 98 -10.41 2.10 -6.23
C LEU A 98 -11.38 3.27 -5.98
N PRO A 99 -12.43 3.13 -5.14
CA PRO A 99 -13.35 4.25 -4.89
C PRO A 99 -12.66 5.40 -4.14
N THR A 100 -11.63 5.13 -3.32
CA THR A 100 -10.87 6.17 -2.62
C THR A 100 -10.08 7.04 -3.59
N LEU A 101 -9.32 6.43 -4.51
CA LEU A 101 -8.51 7.15 -5.50
C LEU A 101 -9.38 7.82 -6.56
N TYR A 102 -10.49 7.18 -6.95
CA TYR A 102 -11.48 7.78 -7.84
C TYR A 102 -12.08 9.05 -7.23
N SER A 103 -12.47 9.00 -5.95
CA SER A 103 -12.95 10.17 -5.21
C SER A 103 -11.87 11.24 -5.06
N ALA A 104 -10.61 10.84 -4.84
CA ALA A 104 -9.48 11.77 -4.74
C ALA A 104 -9.20 12.53 -6.06
N ALA A 105 -9.52 11.92 -7.20
CA ALA A 105 -9.44 12.54 -8.52
C ALA A 105 -10.59 13.54 -8.80
N GLY A 106 -11.54 13.70 -7.87
CA GLY A 106 -12.66 14.64 -8.00
C GLY A 106 -13.95 14.06 -8.59
N GLU A 107 -14.01 12.74 -8.79
CA GLU A 107 -15.16 12.05 -9.37
C GLU A 107 -16.05 11.40 -8.29
N SER A 108 -17.36 11.31 -8.52
CA SER A 108 -18.29 10.64 -7.59
C SER A 108 -18.29 9.12 -7.80
N ALA A 109 -18.05 8.35 -6.74
CA ALA A 109 -18.02 6.89 -6.78
C ALA A 109 -19.40 6.20 -6.99
N ASP A 110 -20.46 6.98 -7.29
CA ASP A 110 -21.85 6.52 -7.41
C ASP A 110 -22.07 5.47 -8.52
N CYS A 111 -21.14 5.32 -9.48
CA CYS A 111 -21.26 4.36 -10.57
C CYS A 111 -20.72 2.95 -10.27
N HIS A 112 -20.17 2.71 -9.07
CA HIS A 112 -19.57 1.43 -8.69
C HIS A 112 -20.35 0.71 -7.57
N GLN A 113 -21.66 0.50 -7.80
CA GLN A 113 -22.54 -0.34 -6.98
C GLN A 113 -22.06 -1.81 -7.04
N GLY A 114 -21.07 -2.15 -6.22
CA GLY A 114 -20.45 -3.48 -6.20
C GLY A 114 -19.12 -3.52 -5.44
N VAL A 115 -18.54 -2.37 -5.12
CA VAL A 115 -17.36 -2.29 -4.25
C VAL A 115 -17.85 -2.20 -2.81
N ILE A 116 -17.75 -3.31 -2.07
CA ILE A 116 -17.70 -3.30 -0.60
C ILE A 116 -16.61 -2.31 -0.17
N GLY A 117 -17.01 -1.11 0.23
CA GLY A 117 -16.12 0.02 0.51
C GLY A 117 -16.87 1.22 1.09
N GLU A 118 -17.61 1.02 2.19
CA GLU A 118 -18.25 2.11 2.95
C GLU A 118 -17.27 2.88 3.87
N VAL A 119 -15.96 2.76 3.67
CA VAL A 119 -14.98 3.47 4.50
C VAL A 119 -14.13 4.38 3.61
N GLY A 120 -14.69 5.54 3.27
CA GLY A 120 -13.89 6.64 2.73
C GLY A 120 -12.84 7.04 3.75
N PHE A 121 -11.56 6.80 3.45
CA PHE A 121 -10.43 7.13 4.31
C PHE A 121 -9.99 8.60 4.22
N LEU A 122 -10.48 9.32 3.22
CA LEU A 122 -10.18 10.72 3.00
C LEU A 122 -11.25 11.59 3.69
N PRO A 123 -10.84 12.64 4.41
CA PRO A 123 -11.78 13.61 4.94
C PRO A 123 -12.54 14.23 3.79
N ARG A 124 -13.88 14.25 3.89
CA ARG A 124 -14.73 14.95 2.93
C ARG A 124 -14.32 16.43 2.94
N ALA A 125 -13.92 16.95 1.78
CA ALA A 125 -13.80 18.38 1.60
C ALA A 125 -15.20 18.99 1.76
N GLY A 126 -15.31 20.02 2.61
CA GLY A 126 -16.51 20.85 2.73
C GLY A 126 -16.62 21.85 1.60
#